data_AF-A0A926U6Q1-F1
#
_entry.id   AF-A0A926U6Q1-F1
#
_cell.length_a   1.000
_cell.length_b   1.000
_cell.length_c   1.000
_cell.angle_alpha   90.00
_cell.angle_beta   90.00
_cell.angle_gamma   90.00
#
_symmetry.space_group_name_H-M   'P 1'
#
loop_
_entity.id
_entity.type
_entity.pdbx_description
1 polymer ?
#
loop_
_entity_poly.entity_id
_entity_poly.type
_entity_poly.pdbx_seq_one_letter_code
_entity_poly.pdbx_strand_id
1 'polypeptide(L)'
;MNTSLNPSQTRLILWDYITRSLNLSPPSKLLLLVIANYTDPRSLKASVPLSLLVLQCNLKEPEVTRLLLPLEACHYTERHRVLTDTGRAVTLCNLTPQLIQRALTFPL
;
A
#
# COMPACT_ATOMS: atom_id res chain seq x y z
N MET A 1 19.14 -7.31 20.33
CA MET A 1 19.04 -5.85 20.17
C MET A 1 17.76 -5.54 19.42
N ASN A 2 16.76 -4.97 20.09
CA ASN A 2 15.47 -4.64 19.48
C ASN A 2 15.54 -3.18 19.00
N THR A 3 16.23 -2.94 17.89
CA THR A 3 16.24 -1.61 17.25
C THR A 3 14.88 -1.41 16.61
N SER A 4 13.94 -0.80 17.33
CA SER A 4 12.68 -0.38 16.72
C SER A 4 13.01 0.59 15.58
N LEU A 5 12.79 0.15 14.34
CA LEU A 5 12.94 1.02 13.18
C LEU A 5 12.04 2.24 13.35
N ASN A 6 12.57 3.43 13.05
CA ASN A 6 11.73 4.61 13.02
C ASN A 6 10.82 4.58 11.77
N PRO A 7 9.71 5.34 11.74
CA PRO A 7 8.76 5.30 10.63
C PRO A 7 9.39 5.58 9.25
N SER A 8 10.37 6.49 9.20
CA SER A 8 11.07 6.83 7.96
C SER A 8 11.90 5.65 7.44
N GLN A 9 12.61 4.94 8.32
CA GLN A 9 13.38 3.75 7.96
C GLN A 9 12.49 2.62 7.44
N THR A 10 11.37 2.35 8.11
CA THR A 10 10.43 1.32 7.62
C THR A 10 9.86 1.69 6.25
N ARG A 11 9.55 2.98 6.01
CA ARG A 11 9.09 3.43 4.69
C ARG A 11 10.13 3.22 3.60
N LEU A 12 11.41 3.52 3.88
CA LEU A 12 12.50 3.30 2.93
C LEU A 12 12.69 1.81 2.61
N ILE A 13 12.63 0.93 3.62
CA ILE A 13 12.70 -0.53 3.42
C ILE A 13 11.53 -1.02 2.56
N LEU A 14 10.31 -0.53 2.83
CA LEU A 14 9.13 -0.85 2.03
C LEU A 14 9.29 -0.40 0.58
N TRP A 15 9.78 0.82 0.37
CA TRP A 15 10.04 1.36 -0.96
C TRP A 15 11.06 0.51 -1.73
N ASP A 16 12.17 0.17 -1.10
CA ASP A 16 13.22 -0.62 -1.72
C ASP A 16 12.72 -2.04 -2.06
N TYR A 17 12.01 -2.69 -1.14
CA TYR A 17 11.40 -4.00 -1.38
C TYR A 17 10.40 -3.99 -2.55
N ILE A 18 9.50 -3.00 -2.61
CA ILE A 18 8.50 -2.88 -3.69
C ILE A 18 9.19 -2.65 -5.04
N THR A 19 10.24 -1.81 -5.06
CA THR A 19 10.93 -1.45 -6.31
C THR A 19 11.82 -2.57 -6.82
N ARG A 20 12.57 -3.25 -5.95
CA ARG A 20 13.60 -4.23 -6.32
C ARG A 20 13.13 -5.67 -6.29
N SER A 21 12.27 -6.05 -5.35
CA SER A 21 12.01 -7.45 -5.03
C SER A 21 10.68 -7.96 -5.58
N LEU A 22 9.72 -7.07 -5.81
CA LEU A 22 8.43 -7.46 -6.40
C LEU A 22 8.51 -7.47 -7.94
N ASN A 23 8.24 -8.63 -8.55
CA ASN A 23 8.10 -8.74 -10.00
C ASN A 23 6.71 -8.27 -10.44
N LEU A 24 6.53 -6.95 -10.47
CA LEU A 24 5.28 -6.27 -10.79
C LEU A 24 5.48 -5.28 -11.94
N SER A 25 4.39 -5.01 -12.67
CA SER A 25 4.38 -3.95 -13.69
C SER A 25 4.67 -2.58 -13.06
N PRO A 26 5.25 -1.62 -13.80
CA PRO A 26 5.51 -0.28 -13.28
C PRO A 26 4.26 0.41 -12.66
N PRO A 27 3.06 0.34 -13.28
CA PRO A 27 1.85 0.89 -12.68
C PRO A 27 1.47 0.22 -11.34
N SER A 28 1.61 -1.11 -11.24
CA SER A 28 1.34 -1.84 -10.00
C SER A 28 2.33 -1.47 -8.88
N LYS A 29 3.61 -1.28 -9.22
CA LYS A 29 4.63 -0.80 -8.26
C LYS A 29 4.30 0.61 -7.78
N LEU A 30 3.99 1.52 -8.71
CA LEU A 30 3.60 2.89 -8.38
C LEU A 30 2.42 2.90 -7.40
N LEU A 31 1.41 2.06 -7.64
CA LEU A 31 0.24 1.96 -6.78
C LEU A 31 0.60 1.54 -5.35
N LEU A 32 1.41 0.49 -5.20
CA LEU A 32 1.89 0.06 -3.88
C LEU A 32 2.77 1.12 -3.19
N LEU A 33 3.61 1.84 -3.94
CA LEU A 33 4.44 2.92 -3.39
C LEU A 33 3.60 4.09 -2.87
N VAL A 34 2.53 4.46 -3.60
CA VAL A 34 1.58 5.48 -3.12
C VAL A 34 0.95 5.00 -1.82
N ILE A 35 0.44 3.77 -1.74
CA ILE A 35 -0.15 3.23 -0.50
C ILE A 35 0.90 3.20 0.63
N ALA A 36 2.14 2.81 0.34
CA ALA A 36 3.25 2.79 1.30
C ALA A 36 3.56 4.18 1.88
N ASN A 37 3.42 5.26 1.10
CA ASN A 37 3.66 6.62 1.58
C ASN A 37 2.69 7.07 2.66
N TYR A 38 1.44 6.64 2.52
CA TYR A 38 0.39 6.90 3.52
C TYR A 38 0.34 5.81 4.59
N THR A 39 1.20 4.80 4.49
CA THR A 39 1.35 3.79 5.53
C THR A 39 2.12 4.32 6.71
N ASP A 40 1.41 4.44 7.84
CA ASP A 40 2.03 4.57 9.14
C ASP A 40 2.59 3.20 9.55
N PRO A 41 3.92 3.04 9.63
CA PRO A 41 4.54 1.78 9.97
C PRO A 41 4.30 1.35 11.42
N ARG A 42 3.89 2.27 12.31
CA ARG A 42 3.65 1.97 13.73
C ARG A 42 2.29 1.34 13.96
N SER A 43 1.26 1.89 13.31
CA SER A 43 -0.10 1.38 13.43
C SER A 43 -0.43 0.30 12.40
N LEU A 44 0.40 0.16 11.35
CA LEU A 44 0.13 -0.69 10.18
C LEU A 44 -1.25 -0.40 9.55
N LYS A 45 -1.85 0.75 9.84
CA LYS A 45 -3.20 1.14 9.41
C LYS A 45 -3.11 2.12 8.25
N ALA A 46 -3.02 1.49 7.09
CA ALA A 46 -2.94 2.01 5.73
C ALA A 46 -4.08 2.75 5.06
N SER A 47 -5.01 3.45 5.71
CA SER A 47 -6.27 3.75 5.01
C SER A 47 -6.18 4.84 3.91
N VAL A 48 -5.82 4.46 2.68
CA VAL A 48 -5.77 5.36 1.53
C VAL A 48 -7.08 5.31 0.74
N PRO A 49 -7.81 6.43 0.58
CA PRO A 49 -8.98 6.45 -0.28
C PRO A 49 -8.66 6.07 -1.72
N LEU A 50 -9.50 5.24 -2.34
CA LEU A 50 -9.36 4.84 -3.75
C LEU A 50 -9.27 6.07 -4.67
N SER A 51 -10.04 7.13 -4.38
CA SER A 51 -9.99 8.39 -5.11
C SER A 51 -8.63 9.10 -5.03
N LEU A 52 -7.91 8.96 -3.93
CA LEU A 52 -6.57 9.50 -3.79
C LEU A 52 -5.56 8.71 -4.64
N LEU A 53 -5.74 7.39 -4.77
CA LEU A 53 -4.92 6.56 -5.67
C LEU A 53 -5.14 6.92 -7.13
N VAL A 54 -6.40 7.11 -7.54
CA VAL A 54 -6.79 7.60 -8.88
C VAL A 54 -6.05 8.91 -9.21
N LEU A 55 -6.09 9.87 -8.27
CA LEU A 55 -5.43 11.17 -8.43
C LEU A 55 -3.90 11.04 -8.49
N GLN A 56 -3.28 10.35 -7.52
CA GLN A 56 -1.82 10.28 -7.38
C GLN A 56 -1.15 9.43 -8.46
N CYS A 57 -1.82 8.38 -8.92
CA CYS A 57 -1.30 7.55 -10.01
C CYS A 57 -1.63 8.12 -11.41
N ASN A 58 -2.43 9.19 -11.49
CA ASN A 58 -2.96 9.74 -12.74
C ASN A 58 -3.64 8.65 -13.61
N LEU A 59 -4.50 7.85 -12.96
CA LEU A 59 -5.23 6.74 -13.56
C LEU A 59 -6.73 6.96 -13.41
N LYS A 60 -7.54 6.27 -14.21
CA LYS A 60 -8.99 6.20 -14.00
C LYS A 60 -9.33 5.15 -12.94
N GLU A 61 -10.45 5.31 -12.25
CA GLU A 61 -10.92 4.36 -11.24
C GLU A 61 -10.99 2.90 -11.71
N PRO A 62 -11.47 2.59 -12.95
CA PRO A 62 -11.45 1.22 -13.46
C PRO A 62 -10.05 0.65 -13.69
N GLU A 63 -9.05 1.50 -13.94
CA GLU A 63 -7.65 1.09 -14.14
C GLU A 63 -7.01 0.79 -12.79
N VAL A 64 -7.20 1.67 -11.80
CA VAL A 64 -6.77 1.43 -10.41
C VAL A 64 -7.38 0.13 -9.88
N THR A 65 -8.68 -0.08 -10.09
CA THR A 65 -9.37 -1.31 -9.66
C THR A 65 -8.79 -2.55 -10.34
N ARG A 66 -8.51 -2.48 -11.66
CA ARG A 66 -7.86 -3.58 -12.39
C ARG A 66 -6.46 -3.89 -11.88
N LEU A 67 -5.69 -2.87 -11.49
CA LEU A 67 -4.36 -3.05 -10.91
C LEU A 67 -4.40 -3.60 -9.49
N LEU A 68 -5.42 -3.26 -8.70
CA LEU A 68 -5.58 -3.75 -7.33
C LEU A 68 -5.91 -5.25 -7.27
N LEU A 69 -6.75 -5.77 -8.18
CA LEU A 69 -7.16 -7.18 -8.18
C LEU A 69 -5.99 -8.18 -8.07
N PRO A 70 -4.95 -8.14 -8.94
CA PRO A 70 -3.81 -9.06 -8.82
C PRO A 70 -2.96 -8.78 -7.57
N LEU A 71 -2.89 -7.52 -7.11
CA LEU A 71 -2.16 -7.17 -5.89
C LEU A 71 -2.84 -7.74 -4.63
N GLU A 72 -4.17 -7.76 -4.61
CA GLU A 72 -4.97 -8.39 -3.56
C GLU A 72 -4.82 -9.91 -3.58
N ALA A 73 -4.83 -10.52 -4.77
CA ALA A 73 -4.60 -11.95 -4.94
C ALA A 73 -3.20 -12.38 -4.45
N CYS A 74 -2.20 -11.51 -4.55
CA CYS A 74 -0.86 -11.74 -3.99
C CYS A 74 -0.73 -11.35 -2.51
N HIS A 75 -1.81 -10.93 -1.85
CA HIS A 75 -1.81 -10.42 -0.48
C HIS A 75 -0.85 -9.24 -0.27
N TYR A 76 -0.72 -8.34 -1.25
CA TYR A 76 0.10 -7.12 -1.12
C TYR A 76 -0.71 -5.92 -0.62
N THR A 77 -1.98 -5.87 -0.99
CA THR A 77 -2.90 -4.82 -0.59
C THR A 77 -4.26 -5.43 -0.25
N GLU A 78 -5.08 -4.69 0.48
CA GLU A 78 -6.47 -5.03 0.78
C GLU A 78 -7.36 -3.79 0.70
N ARG A 79 -8.64 -3.98 0.39
CA ARG A 79 -9.65 -2.92 0.36
C ARG A 79 -10.71 -3.14 1.43
N HIS A 80 -11.09 -2.05 2.08
CA HIS A 80 -12.18 -2.01 3.05
C HIS A 80 -13.13 -0.88 2.72
N ARG A 81 -14.44 -1.13 2.83
CA ARG A 81 -15.46 -0.11 2.63
C ARG A 81 -15.88 0.44 3.98
N VAL A 82 -15.80 1.76 4.14
CA VAL A 82 -16.12 2.46 5.38
C VAL A 82 -17.20 3.49 5.10
N LEU A 83 -18.16 3.62 6.01
CA LEU A 83 -19.12 4.72 6.00
C LEU A 83 -18.49 5.92 6.72
N THR A 84 -18.41 7.04 6.02
CA THR A 84 -18.02 8.31 6.64
C THR A 84 -19.14 8.85 7.51
N ASP A 85 -18.83 9.83 8.37
CA ASP A 85 -19.81 10.52 9.23
C ASP A 85 -20.94 11.19 8.43
N THR A 86 -20.69 11.46 7.13
CA THR A 86 -21.69 12.01 6.19
C THR A 86 -22.61 10.94 5.58
N GLY A 87 -22.48 9.67 5.98
CA GLY A 87 -23.20 8.54 5.40
C GLY A 87 -22.68 8.10 4.02
N ARG A 88 -21.63 8.74 3.49
CA ARG A 88 -21.01 8.34 2.22
C ARG A 88 -20.09 7.15 2.42
N ALA A 89 -20.26 6.12 1.58
CA ALA A 89 -19.37 4.97 1.56
C ALA A 89 -18.09 5.28 0.78
N VAL A 90 -16.94 5.06 1.41
CA VAL A 90 -15.60 5.25 0.84
C VAL A 90 -14.85 3.94 0.86
N THR A 91 -14.15 3.63 -0.24
CA THR A 91 -13.24 2.48 -0.31
C THR A 91 -11.84 2.94 0.08
N LEU A 92 -11.28 2.30 1.10
CA LEU A 92 -9.93 2.52 1.61
C LEU A 92 -9.05 1.34 1.21
N CYS A 93 -7.80 1.60 0.83
CA CYS A 93 -6.83 0.61 0.39
C CYS A 93 -5.63 0.64 1.34
N ASN A 94 -5.23 -0.51 1.89
CA ASN A 94 -4.10 -0.66 2.80
C ASN A 94 -3.05 -1.61 2.22
N LEU A 95 -1.77 -1.43 2.57
CA LEU A 95 -0.82 -2.54 2.49
C LEU A 95 -1.19 -3.60 3.53
N THR A 96 -1.00 -4.87 3.17
CA THR A 96 -1.23 -5.95 4.13
C THR A 96 -0.08 -6.04 5.15
N PRO A 97 -0.35 -6.49 6.39
CA PRO A 97 0.71 -6.77 7.35
C PRO A 97 1.74 -7.78 6.83
N GLN A 98 1.31 -8.76 6.02
CA GLN A 98 2.17 -9.76 5.42
C GLN A 98 3.21 -9.14 4.48
N LEU A 99 2.79 -8.20 3.62
CA LEU A 99 3.74 -7.49 2.76
C LEU A 99 4.77 -6.71 3.58
N ILE A 100 4.30 -6.02 4.62
CA ILE A 100 5.18 -5.20 5.47
C ILE A 100 6.21 -6.06 6.19
N GLN A 101 5.78 -7.19 6.77
CA GLN A 101 6.69 -8.14 7.40
C GLN A 101 7.70 -8.75 6.42
N ARG A 102 7.27 -9.06 5.19
CA ARG A 102 8.17 -9.55 4.14
C ARG A 102 9.22 -8.51 3.75
N ALA A 103 8.84 -7.25 3.67
CA ALA A 103 9.79 -6.16 3.41
C ALA A 103 10.80 -6.00 4.56
N LEU A 104 10.33 -6.03 5.81
CA LEU A 104 11.18 -5.86 6.99
C LEU A 104 12.17 -7.02 7.24
N THR A 105 11.88 -8.20 6.70
CA THR A 105 12.73 -9.39 6.80
C THR A 105 13.54 -9.64 5.53
N PHE A 106 13.37 -8.80 4.50
CA PHE A 106 14.17 -8.89 3.28
C PHE A 106 15.59 -8.39 3.54
N PRO A 107 16.64 -9.13 3.16
CA PRO A 107 18.01 -8.67 3.31
C PRO A 107 18.23 -7.42 2.46
N LEU A 108 18.63 -6.32 3.11
CA LEU A 108 19.05 -5.08 2.46
C LEU A 108 20.37 -5.25 1.70
#